data_AF-A0A534D7U6-F1
#
_entry.id   AF-A0A534D7U6-F1
#
_cell.length_a   1.000
_cell.length_b   1.000
_cell.length_c   1.000
_cell.angle_alpha   90.00
_cell.angle_beta   90.00
_cell.angle_gamma   90.00
#
_symmetry.space_group_name_H-M   'P 1'
#
loop_
_entity.id
_entity.type
_entity.pdbx_description
1 polymer ?
#
loop_
_entity_poly.entity_id
_entity_poly.type
_entity_poly.pdbx_seq_one_letter_code
_entity_poly.pdbx_strand_id
1 'polypeptide(L)'
;GVYGLSNELLDTPWPKLQRVRRGFEAWLAGPQPGSPAALFELLNDRTQAADDGALPRSGSGLPQDWDRILSAPFVLHPQYGTRCSSVVLLEPGGRLYFAERRFDPRGEPAGETEFQLNPGEWP
;
A
#
# COMPACT_ATOMS: atom_id res chain seq x y z
N GLY A 1 0.59 6.48 -16.64
CA GLY A 1 -0.63 5.72 -16.28
C GLY A 1 -0.48 5.16 -14.88
N VAL A 2 -1.54 4.66 -14.26
CA VAL A 2 -1.49 4.02 -12.93
C VAL A 2 -1.54 2.51 -13.07
N TYR A 3 -0.57 1.82 -12.45
CA TYR A 3 -0.52 0.37 -12.37
C TYR A 3 -0.31 -0.04 -10.92
N GLY A 4 -0.86 -1.19 -10.54
CA GLY A 4 -0.71 -1.73 -9.20
C GLY A 4 -0.39 -3.21 -9.27
N LEU A 5 0.40 -3.68 -8.32
CA LEU A 5 0.76 -5.07 -8.13
C LEU A 5 0.42 -5.50 -6.70
N SER A 6 0.05 -6.76 -6.53
CA SER A 6 -0.10 -7.41 -5.24
C SER A 6 0.54 -8.79 -5.26
N ASN A 7 0.56 -9.51 -4.14
CA ASN A 7 1.08 -10.87 -4.04
C ASN A 7 0.14 -11.91 -4.69
N GLU A 8 -0.18 -11.71 -5.97
CA GLU A 8 -0.99 -12.58 -6.81
C GLU A 8 -0.59 -12.39 -8.28
N LEU A 9 -1.19 -13.14 -9.20
CA LEU A 9 -1.04 -12.94 -10.64
C LEU A 9 -1.33 -11.48 -11.06
N LEU A 10 -0.61 -11.02 -12.08
CA LEU A 10 -0.81 -9.71 -12.69
C LEU A 10 -2.29 -9.51 -13.06
N ASP A 11 -2.76 -8.28 -12.87
CA ASP A 11 -4.13 -7.85 -13.17
C ASP A 11 -5.25 -8.57 -12.40
N THR A 12 -4.92 -9.39 -11.39
CA THR A 12 -5.93 -9.98 -10.52
C THR A 12 -6.69 -8.87 -9.79
N PRO A 13 -8.02 -8.80 -9.88
CA PRO A 13 -8.83 -7.68 -9.39
C PRO A 13 -9.05 -7.73 -7.87
N TRP A 14 -7.98 -7.86 -7.08
CA TRP A 14 -8.06 -7.86 -5.62
C TRP A 14 -8.68 -6.56 -5.09
N PRO A 15 -9.61 -6.62 -4.11
CA PRO A 15 -10.23 -5.41 -3.54
C PRO A 15 -9.21 -4.40 -3.00
N LYS A 16 -8.17 -4.84 -2.27
CA LYS A 16 -7.07 -3.95 -1.83
C LYS A 16 -6.43 -3.20 -2.98
N LEU A 17 -6.18 -3.91 -4.10
CA LEU A 17 -5.47 -3.36 -5.24
C LEU A 17 -6.33 -2.32 -5.95
N GLN A 18 -7.60 -2.65 -6.19
CA GLN A 18 -8.56 -1.72 -6.78
C GLN A 18 -8.74 -0.47 -5.92
N ARG A 19 -8.81 -0.63 -4.59
CA ARG A 19 -8.99 0.48 -3.67
C ARG A 19 -7.77 1.40 -3.60
N VAL A 20 -6.57 0.84 -3.43
CA VAL A 20 -5.32 1.62 -3.44
C VAL A 20 -5.15 2.34 -4.77
N ARG A 21 -5.42 1.65 -5.90
CA ARG A 21 -5.34 2.26 -7.23
C ARG A 21 -6.30 3.45 -7.39
N ARG A 22 -7.57 3.29 -7.02
CA ARG A 22 -8.56 4.39 -7.08
C ARG A 22 -8.15 5.56 -6.18
N GLY A 23 -7.67 5.28 -4.97
CA GLY A 23 -7.18 6.30 -4.05
C GLY A 23 -5.98 7.05 -4.60
N PHE A 24 -5.04 6.33 -5.23
CA PHE A 24 -3.87 6.92 -5.86
C PHE A 24 -4.24 7.77 -7.09
N GLU A 25 -5.16 7.29 -7.94
CA GLU A 25 -5.71 8.06 -9.06
C GLU A 25 -6.36 9.37 -8.58
N ALA A 26 -7.13 9.32 -7.47
CA ALA A 26 -7.71 10.51 -6.86
C ALA A 26 -6.64 11.46 -6.27
N TRP A 27 -5.60 10.92 -5.63
CA TRP A 27 -4.48 11.71 -5.13
C TRP A 27 -3.74 12.45 -6.26
N LEU A 28 -3.51 11.77 -7.40
CA LEU A 28 -2.91 12.39 -8.59
C LEU A 28 -3.79 13.50 -9.19
N ALA A 29 -5.11 13.33 -9.18
CA ALA A 29 -6.06 14.32 -9.68
C ALA A 29 -6.26 15.52 -8.75
N GLY A 30 -5.77 15.44 -7.51
CA GLY A 30 -5.86 16.51 -6.51
C GLY A 30 -4.86 17.66 -6.71
N PRO A 31 -4.93 18.69 -5.85
CA PRO A 31 -3.99 19.83 -5.86
C PRO A 31 -2.53 19.38 -5.67
N GLN A 32 -1.60 20.04 -6.38
CA GLN A 32 -0.18 19.72 -6.35
C GLN A 32 0.67 20.82 -5.66
N PRO A 33 1.71 20.46 -4.89
CA PRO A 33 2.16 19.10 -4.61
C PRO A 33 1.22 18.34 -3.66
N GLY A 34 0.87 17.11 -4.01
CA GLY A 34 0.03 16.26 -3.18
C GLY A 34 0.74 15.88 -1.87
N SER A 35 -0.02 15.74 -0.78
CA SER A 35 0.53 15.37 0.53
C SER A 35 0.93 13.89 0.56
N PRO A 36 2.19 13.53 0.91
CA PRO A 36 2.59 12.14 1.11
C PRO A 36 1.82 11.44 2.23
N ALA A 37 1.35 12.20 3.24
CA ALA A 37 0.55 11.65 4.33
C ALA A 37 -0.73 10.97 3.83
N ALA A 38 -1.38 11.53 2.80
CA ALA A 38 -2.57 10.94 2.20
C ALA A 38 -2.29 9.57 1.56
N LEU A 39 -1.09 9.37 1.01
CA LEU A 39 -0.69 8.06 0.46
C LEU A 39 -0.50 7.03 1.57
N PHE A 40 0.04 7.43 2.72
CA PHE A 40 0.11 6.54 3.87
C PHE A 40 -1.26 6.18 4.44
N GLU A 41 -2.23 7.08 4.42
CA GLU A 41 -3.60 6.75 4.82
C GLU A 41 -4.22 5.69 3.89
N LEU A 42 -3.95 5.74 2.58
CA LEU A 42 -4.37 4.68 1.65
C LEU A 42 -3.72 3.33 1.98
N LEU A 43 -2.44 3.32 2.36
CA LEU A 43 -1.71 2.11 2.72
C LEU A 43 -2.07 1.57 4.11
N ASN A 44 -2.57 2.43 5.01
CA ASN A 44 -3.03 2.07 6.36
C ASN A 44 -4.50 1.65 6.40
N ASP A 45 -5.19 1.56 5.25
CA ASP A 45 -6.58 1.07 5.22
C ASP A 45 -6.66 -0.40 5.65
N ARG A 46 -7.33 -0.63 6.78
CA ARG A 46 -7.54 -1.96 7.40
C ARG A 46 -8.87 -2.61 6.98
N THR A 47 -9.61 -1.99 6.07
CA THR A 47 -10.95 -2.44 5.68
C THR A 47 -10.88 -3.72 4.84
N GLN A 48 -11.32 -4.83 5.44
CA GLN A 48 -11.48 -6.11 4.76
C GLN A 48 -12.74 -6.11 3.86
N ALA A 49 -12.78 -7.00 2.88
CA ALA A 49 -13.98 -7.27 2.11
C ALA A 49 -15.09 -7.85 3.01
N ALA A 50 -16.33 -7.43 2.76
CA ALA A 50 -17.47 -7.84 3.57
C ALA A 50 -17.97 -9.27 3.26
N ASP A 51 -17.72 -9.76 2.04
CA ASP A 51 -18.20 -11.06 1.54
C ASP A 51 -17.07 -11.80 0.81
N ASP A 52 -16.91 -13.09 1.11
CA ASP A 52 -15.95 -14.00 0.49
C ASP A 52 -16.33 -14.35 -0.95
N GLY A 53 -17.63 -14.37 -1.26
CA GLY A 53 -18.14 -14.75 -2.58
C GLY A 53 -17.68 -13.83 -3.71
N ALA A 54 -17.21 -12.62 -3.37
CA ALA A 54 -16.71 -11.62 -4.32
C ALA A 54 -15.18 -11.60 -4.42
N LEU A 55 -14.46 -12.41 -3.62
CA LEU A 55 -13.00 -12.43 -3.64
C LEU A 55 -12.48 -13.30 -4.79
N PRO A 56 -11.46 -12.84 -5.53
CA PRO A 56 -10.74 -13.72 -6.45
C PRO A 56 -10.21 -14.93 -5.68
N ARG A 57 -10.24 -16.12 -6.30
CA ARG A 57 -9.57 -17.28 -5.72
C ARG A 57 -8.07 -16.98 -5.61
N SER A 58 -7.53 -16.98 -4.40
CA SER A 58 -6.10 -16.74 -4.22
C SER A 58 -5.27 -17.92 -4.75
N GLY A 59 -4.23 -17.61 -5.51
CA GLY A 59 -3.16 -18.53 -5.89
C GLY A 59 -2.02 -18.58 -4.86
N SER A 60 -2.15 -17.90 -3.72
CA SER A 60 -1.12 -17.83 -2.66
C SER A 60 -0.85 -19.15 -1.95
N GLY A 61 -1.72 -20.15 -2.12
CA GLY A 61 -1.65 -21.43 -1.41
C GLY A 61 -2.06 -21.35 0.06
N LEU A 62 -2.54 -20.19 0.53
CA LEU A 62 -3.06 -20.00 1.87
C LEU A 62 -4.51 -20.54 1.98
N PRO A 63 -4.95 -20.97 3.17
CA PRO A 63 -6.33 -21.41 3.36
C PRO A 63 -7.33 -20.25 3.12
N GLN A 64 -8.56 -20.60 2.72
CA GLN A 64 -9.56 -19.62 2.25
C GLN A 64 -9.95 -18.56 3.28
N ASP A 65 -9.83 -18.86 4.56
CA ASP A 65 -10.07 -17.90 5.65
C ASP A 65 -9.09 -16.71 5.63
N TRP A 66 -7.96 -16.83 4.92
CA TRP A 66 -7.03 -15.73 4.67
C TRP A 66 -7.51 -14.72 3.63
N ASP A 67 -8.46 -15.07 2.76
CA ASP A 67 -8.86 -14.20 1.64
C ASP A 67 -9.40 -12.85 2.16
N ARG A 68 -10.20 -12.84 3.23
CA ARG A 68 -10.65 -11.60 3.88
C ARG A 68 -9.50 -10.79 4.44
N ILE A 69 -8.58 -11.45 5.14
CA ILE A 69 -7.42 -10.80 5.77
C ILE A 69 -6.54 -10.15 4.70
N LEU A 70 -6.31 -10.85 3.60
CA LEU A 70 -5.49 -10.40 2.47
C LEU A 70 -6.20 -9.40 1.56
N SER A 71 -7.51 -9.20 1.73
CA SER A 71 -8.29 -8.22 0.95
C SER A 71 -8.11 -6.77 1.39
N ALA A 72 -7.52 -6.53 2.56
CA ALA A 72 -7.19 -5.20 3.07
C ALA A 72 -5.80 -4.74 2.57
N PRO A 73 -5.62 -3.45 2.23
CA PRO A 73 -4.30 -2.88 1.97
C PRO A 73 -3.33 -3.07 3.15
N PHE A 74 -3.79 -2.78 4.37
CA PHE A 74 -3.08 -3.08 5.59
C PHE A 74 -3.53 -4.43 6.16
N VAL A 75 -2.67 -5.44 6.01
CA VAL A 75 -2.94 -6.79 6.51
C VAL A 75 -2.57 -6.84 7.99
N LEU A 76 -3.56 -7.08 8.86
CA LEU A 76 -3.33 -7.28 10.29
C LEU A 76 -3.73 -8.69 10.70
N HIS A 77 -2.73 -9.53 10.98
CA HIS A 77 -2.96 -10.87 11.51
C HIS A 77 -1.75 -11.36 12.34
N PRO A 78 -1.94 -12.14 13.42
CA PRO A 78 -0.87 -12.51 14.34
C PRO A 78 0.30 -13.29 13.70
N GLN A 79 0.03 -14.04 12.63
CA GLN A 79 1.04 -14.87 11.95
C GLN A 79 1.66 -14.19 10.72
N TYR A 80 1.00 -13.18 10.14
CA TYR A 80 1.46 -12.50 8.93
C TYR A 80 0.73 -11.17 8.77
N GLY A 81 1.46 -10.08 8.58
CA GLY A 81 0.83 -8.78 8.39
C GLY A 81 1.80 -7.69 7.95
N THR A 82 1.25 -6.55 7.55
CA THR A 82 1.99 -5.37 7.08
C THR A 82 2.94 -4.88 8.17
N ARG A 83 4.25 -4.93 7.91
CA ARG A 83 5.32 -4.49 8.84
C ARG A 83 5.83 -3.11 8.52
N CYS A 84 5.72 -2.71 7.26
CA CYS A 84 6.01 -1.37 6.84
C CYS A 84 5.08 -0.94 5.70
N SER A 85 4.98 0.37 5.51
CA SER A 85 4.43 1.00 4.34
C SER A 85 5.45 2.03 3.88
N SER A 86 5.74 2.06 2.58
CA SER A 86 6.77 2.93 2.03
C SER A 86 6.19 3.74 0.88
N VAL A 87 6.53 5.01 0.83
CA VAL A 87 6.12 5.96 -0.22
C VAL A 87 7.38 6.51 -0.85
N VAL A 88 7.44 6.44 -2.19
CA VAL A 88 8.54 7.01 -2.98
C VAL A 88 7.93 7.94 -4.02
N LEU A 89 8.36 9.21 -4.01
CA LEU A 89 7.98 10.19 -5.02
C LEU A 89 9.26 10.67 -5.70
N LEU A 90 9.33 10.48 -7.01
CA LEU A 90 10.45 10.92 -7.84
C LEU A 90 9.95 11.99 -8.81
N GLU A 91 10.51 13.19 -8.69
CA GLU A 91 10.19 14.28 -9.60
C GLU A 91 11.06 14.24 -10.86
N PRO A 92 10.61 14.80 -12.00
CA PRO A 92 11.42 14.86 -13.23
C PRO A 92 12.78 15.55 -13.05
N GLY A 93 12.89 16.44 -12.06
CA GLY A 93 14.14 17.12 -11.71
C GLY A 93 15.14 16.28 -10.93
N GLY A 94 14.82 15.04 -10.55
CA GLY A 94 15.68 14.15 -9.77
C GLY A 94 15.58 14.31 -8.24
N ARG A 95 14.66 15.16 -7.77
CA ARG A 95 14.32 15.21 -6.35
C ARG A 95 13.53 13.96 -5.97
N LEU A 96 13.94 13.34 -4.87
CA LEU A 96 13.35 12.12 -4.34
C LEU A 96 12.84 12.36 -2.93
N TYR A 97 11.57 12.06 -2.73
CA TYR A 97 10.99 11.87 -1.40
C TYR A 97 10.90 10.37 -1.16
N PHE A 98 11.43 9.91 -0.03
CA PHE A 98 11.21 8.55 0.47
C PHE A 98 10.75 8.65 1.91
N ALA A 99 9.69 7.93 2.25
CA ALA A 99 9.35 7.70 3.64
C ALA A 99 8.90 6.26 3.85
N GLU A 100 9.23 5.70 5.01
CA GLU A 100 8.77 4.39 5.47
C GLU A 100 8.23 4.51 6.89
N ARG A 101 7.01 4.03 7.08
CA ARG A 101 6.37 3.83 8.38
C ARG A 101 6.42 2.36 8.73
N ARG A 102 6.89 2.03 9.94
CA ARG A 102 7.06 0.66 10.44
C ARG A 102 6.06 0.40 11.56
N PHE A 103 5.61 -0.85 11.66
CA PHE A 103 4.55 -1.28 12.57
C PHE A 103 4.93 -2.53 13.36
N ASP A 104 4.54 -2.57 14.63
CA ASP A 104 4.70 -3.73 15.51
C ASP A 104 3.69 -4.85 15.18
N PRO A 105 3.81 -6.07 15.75
CA PRO A 105 2.88 -7.20 15.51
C PRO A 105 1.39 -6.89 15.74
N ARG A 106 1.07 -5.84 16.49
CA ARG A 106 -0.31 -5.39 16.74
C ARG A 106 -0.79 -4.36 15.71
N GLY A 107 0.09 -3.94 14.81
CA GLY A 107 -0.19 -2.90 13.82
C GLY A 107 -0.01 -1.49 14.37
N GLU A 108 0.68 -1.34 15.50
CA GLU A 108 0.94 -0.04 16.11
C GLU A 108 2.21 0.58 15.53
N PRO A 109 2.28 1.93 15.37
CA PRO A 109 3.47 2.60 14.89
C PRO A 109 4.70 2.27 15.74
N ALA A 110 5.74 1.76 15.10
CA ALA A 110 7.00 1.35 15.73
C ALA A 110 8.20 2.23 15.30
N GLY A 111 8.02 3.05 14.27
CA GLY A 111 9.02 4.03 13.86
C GLY A 111 8.83 4.52 12.43
N GLU A 112 9.43 5.65 12.12
CA GLU A 112 9.35 6.29 10.80
C GLU A 112 10.75 6.66 10.34
N THR A 113 10.99 6.63 9.04
CA THR A 113 12.21 7.14 8.41
C THR A 113 11.79 7.91 7.17
N GLU A 114 12.28 9.14 7.06
CA GLU A 114 11.94 10.04 5.96
C GLU A 114 13.24 10.65 5.43
N PHE A 115 13.35 10.69 4.09
CA PHE A 115 14.42 11.32 3.36
C PHE A 115 13.84 12.23 2.28
N GLN A 116 14.40 13.43 2.17
CA GLN A 116 14.21 14.32 1.03
C GLN A 116 15.59 14.54 0.41
N LEU A 117 15.81 13.96 -0.76
CA LEU A 117 17.10 13.93 -1.44
C LEU A 117 17.03 14.78 -2.71
N ASN A 118 18.03 15.62 -2.90
CA ASN A 118 18.27 16.40 -4.09
C ASN A 118 18.93 15.54 -5.18
N PRO A 119 18.93 16.01 -6.44
CA PRO A 119 19.63 15.33 -7.52
C PRO A 119 21.11 15.14 -7.19
N GLY A 120 21.62 13.92 -7.33
CA GLY A 120 23.02 13.57 -7.05
C GLY A 120 23.31 13.16 -5.60
N GLU A 121 22.34 13.22 -4.69
CA GLU A 121 22.46 12.69 -3.31
C GLU A 121 22.10 11.20 -3.21
N TRP A 122 21.65 10.60 -4.31
CA TRP A 122 21.28 9.19 -4.44
C TRP A 122 21.81 8.63 -5.77
N PRO A 123 22.19 7.33 -5.81
CA PRO A 123 22.90 6.71 -6.95
C PRO A 123 22.12 6.68 -8.26
#